data_AF-A0A833GUB2-F1
#
_entry.id   AF-A0A833GUB2-F1
#
_cell.length_a   1.000
_cell.length_b   1.000
_cell.length_c   1.000
_cell.angle_alpha   90.00
_cell.angle_beta   90.00
_cell.angle_gamma   90.00
#
_symmetry.space_group_name_H-M   'P 1'
#
loop_
_entity.id
_entity.type
_entity.pdbx_description
1 polymer ?
#
loop_
_entity_poly.entity_id
_entity_poly.type
_entity_poly.pdbx_seq_one_letter_code
_entity_poly.pdbx_strand_id
1 'polypeptide(L)'
;RKEAGKDGKPVTRPLAEAELKQINDLIREAMGFSRERGDTLSVANAPFTESEKQDISLPIWKDPESISYAKDIIKILIVAAIIALLYFKIIQPSLKTMFPPPESREGGAAGEGGGLYGPGGEPGEEGDDGATDVRIDTYAAKVQKARDIAQADPKAVANIIKDWMGSNAN
;
A
#
# COMPACT_ATOMS: atom_id res chain seq x y z
N ARG A 1 -31.63 -30.83 -2.98
CA ARG A 1 -31.42 -30.49 -1.56
C ARG A 1 -30.03 -29.85 -1.41
N LYS A 2 -29.86 -28.85 -0.55
CA LYS A 2 -28.53 -28.31 -0.20
C LYS A 2 -28.00 -29.10 0.99
N GLU A 3 -26.94 -29.87 0.79
CA GLU A 3 -26.18 -30.48 1.88
C GLU A 3 -24.78 -29.85 1.88
N ALA A 4 -24.26 -29.56 3.07
CA ALA A 4 -22.91 -29.03 3.22
C ALA A 4 -21.91 -30.14 2.88
N GLY A 5 -21.11 -29.94 1.83
CA GLY A 5 -19.94 -30.78 1.59
C GLY A 5 -18.93 -30.60 2.73
N LYS A 6 -18.00 -31.55 2.90
CA LYS A 6 -16.93 -31.50 3.93
C LYS A 6 -16.07 -30.22 3.87
N ASP A 7 -16.16 -29.46 2.77
CA ASP A 7 -15.44 -28.22 2.52
C ASP A 7 -16.31 -26.95 2.65
N GLY A 8 -17.48 -27.04 3.30
CA GLY A 8 -18.36 -25.88 3.56
C GLY A 8 -19.08 -25.32 2.33
N LYS A 9 -18.85 -25.87 1.14
CA LYS A 9 -19.53 -25.45 -0.10
C LYS A 9 -20.91 -26.15 -0.21
N PRO A 10 -21.97 -25.42 -0.60
CA PRO A 10 -23.29 -26.02 -0.79
C PRO A 10 -23.27 -26.93 -2.02
N VAL A 11 -23.32 -28.25 -1.81
CA VAL A 11 -23.36 -29.22 -2.90
C VAL A 11 -24.83 -29.51 -3.21
N THR A 12 -25.24 -29.20 -4.44
CA THR A 12 -26.58 -29.55 -4.94
C THR A 12 -26.57 -31.02 -5.34
N ARG A 13 -27.20 -31.87 -4.53
CA ARG A 13 -27.36 -33.29 -4.84
C ARG A 13 -28.45 -33.47 -5.91
N PRO A 14 -28.21 -34.25 -6.98
CA PRO A 14 -29.27 -34.64 -7.92
C PRO A 14 -30.34 -35.46 -7.19
N LEU A 15 -31.59 -35.37 -7.66
CA LEU A 15 -32.68 -36.22 -7.16
C LEU A 15 -32.34 -37.69 -7.40
N ALA A 16 -32.68 -38.55 -6.45
CA ALA A 16 -32.50 -39.98 -6.60
C ALA A 16 -33.45 -40.52 -7.68
N GLU A 17 -33.05 -41.59 -8.38
CA GLU A 17 -33.87 -42.19 -9.45
C GLU A 17 -35.25 -42.63 -8.97
N ALA A 18 -35.34 -43.11 -7.72
CA ALA A 18 -36.62 -43.49 -7.10
C ALA A 18 -37.58 -42.30 -6.93
N GLU A 19 -37.06 -41.13 -6.52
CA GLU A 19 -37.84 -39.90 -6.37
C GLU A 19 -38.29 -39.38 -7.75
N LEU A 20 -37.43 -39.46 -8.77
CA LEU A 20 -37.79 -39.09 -10.14
C LEU A 20 -38.90 -39.95 -10.71
N LYS A 21 -38.88 -41.25 -10.43
CA LYS A 21 -39.96 -42.17 -10.84
C LYS A 21 -41.27 -41.80 -10.17
N GLN A 22 -41.26 -41.55 -8.86
CA GLN A 22 -42.46 -41.16 -8.12
C GLN A 22 -43.06 -39.84 -8.63
N ILE A 23 -42.23 -38.85 -8.92
CA ILE A 23 -42.66 -37.58 -9.50
C ILE A 23 -43.28 -37.81 -10.88
N ASN A 24 -42.66 -38.64 -11.73
CA ASN A 24 -43.19 -38.94 -13.05
C ASN A 24 -44.57 -39.62 -12.97
N ASP A 25 -44.72 -40.60 -12.08
CA ASP A 25 -45.97 -41.32 -11.87
C ASP A 25 -47.08 -40.37 -11.37
N LEU A 26 -46.77 -39.46 -10.43
CA LEU A 26 -47.72 -38.47 -9.94
C LEU A 26 -48.17 -37.48 -11.04
N ILE A 27 -47.24 -37.03 -11.89
CA ILE A 27 -47.57 -36.13 -13.01
C ILE A 27 -48.44 -36.84 -14.05
N ARG A 28 -48.17 -38.12 -14.34
CA ARG A 28 -49.00 -38.91 -15.25
C ARG A 28 -50.43 -39.04 -14.74
N GLU A 29 -50.62 -39.30 -13.45
CA GLU A 29 -51.93 -39.41 -12.83
C GLU A 29 -52.66 -38.06 -12.81
N ALA A 30 -51.99 -36.99 -12.38
CA ALA A 30 -52.57 -35.65 -12.29
C ALA A 30 -53.05 -35.09 -13.65
N MET A 31 -52.39 -35.46 -14.75
CA MET A 31 -52.77 -35.03 -16.10
C MET A 31 -53.66 -36.03 -16.85
N GLY A 32 -53.94 -37.21 -16.28
CA GLY A 32 -54.70 -38.27 -16.95
C GLY A 32 -54.00 -38.81 -18.20
N PHE A 33 -52.68 -39.00 -18.12
CA PHE A 33 -51.83 -39.50 -19.21
C PHE A 33 -52.38 -40.80 -19.80
N SER A 34 -52.49 -40.88 -21.14
CA SER A 34 -52.86 -42.13 -21.82
C SER A 34 -51.91 -42.44 -22.97
N ARG A 35 -51.28 -43.63 -22.88
CA ARG A 35 -50.41 -44.14 -23.93
C ARG A 35 -51.19 -44.47 -25.21
N GLU A 36 -52.46 -44.85 -25.08
CA GLU A 36 -53.34 -45.19 -26.22
C GLU A 36 -53.70 -43.96 -27.06
N ARG A 37 -53.74 -42.77 -26.44
CA ARG A 37 -53.88 -41.49 -27.15
C ARG A 37 -52.58 -40.99 -27.79
N GLY A 38 -51.45 -41.64 -27.51
CA GLY A 38 -50.14 -41.24 -28.02
C GLY A 38 -49.41 -40.20 -27.18
N ASP A 39 -49.81 -39.99 -25.92
CA ASP A 39 -49.15 -39.02 -25.05
C ASP A 39 -47.72 -39.46 -24.71
N THR A 40 -46.77 -38.51 -24.67
CA THR A 40 -45.37 -38.76 -24.27
C THR A 40 -44.93 -37.77 -23.19
N LEU A 41 -44.29 -38.27 -22.13
CA LEU A 41 -43.79 -37.46 -21.01
C LEU A 41 -42.35 -37.83 -20.67
N SER A 42 -41.47 -36.83 -20.64
CA SER A 42 -40.08 -36.96 -20.18
C SER A 42 -39.80 -35.92 -19.10
N VAL A 43 -39.22 -36.37 -17.99
CA VAL A 43 -38.87 -35.50 -16.86
C VAL A 43 -37.37 -35.61 -16.65
N ALA A 44 -36.67 -34.48 -16.73
CA ALA A 44 -35.24 -34.39 -16.50
C ALA A 44 -34.99 -33.49 -15.27
N ASN A 45 -34.03 -33.90 -14.44
CA ASN A 45 -33.60 -33.10 -13.29
C ASN A 45 -32.48 -32.16 -13.73
N ALA A 46 -32.76 -30.86 -13.75
CA ALA A 46 -31.76 -29.83 -14.04
C ALA A 46 -31.66 -28.85 -12.84
N PRO A 47 -30.45 -28.40 -12.48
CA PRO A 47 -30.29 -27.37 -11.46
C PRO A 47 -30.89 -26.04 -11.93
N PHE A 48 -31.69 -25.39 -11.09
CA PHE A 48 -32.33 -24.10 -11.38
C PHE A 48 -31.43 -22.90 -11.11
N THR A 49 -30.37 -23.08 -10.31
CA THR A 49 -29.30 -22.10 -10.18
C THR A 49 -28.39 -22.26 -11.39
N GLU A 50 -28.07 -21.16 -12.09
CA GLU A 50 -26.86 -21.11 -12.93
C GLU A 50 -25.78 -21.78 -12.11
N SER A 51 -25.20 -22.85 -12.64
CA SER A 51 -24.10 -23.57 -11.99
C SER A 51 -23.18 -22.49 -11.49
N GLU A 52 -23.10 -22.33 -10.17
CA GLU A 52 -22.28 -21.31 -9.51
C GLU A 52 -21.02 -21.28 -10.32
N LYS A 53 -20.86 -20.19 -11.12
CA LYS A 53 -19.82 -20.11 -12.15
C LYS A 53 -18.63 -20.62 -11.42
N GLN A 54 -18.17 -21.82 -11.79
CA GLN A 54 -17.11 -22.45 -11.02
C GLN A 54 -16.12 -21.34 -10.85
N ASP A 55 -15.81 -21.05 -9.60
CA ASP A 55 -14.80 -20.09 -9.22
C ASP A 55 -13.49 -20.69 -9.75
N ILE A 56 -13.38 -20.73 -11.08
CA ILE A 56 -12.19 -20.92 -11.87
C ILE A 56 -11.54 -19.60 -11.55
N SER A 57 -10.87 -19.57 -10.39
CA SER A 57 -10.12 -18.47 -9.85
C SER A 57 -9.63 -17.67 -11.04
N LEU A 58 -10.34 -16.56 -11.34
CA LEU A 58 -10.04 -15.82 -12.54
C LEU A 58 -8.58 -15.40 -12.33
N PRO A 59 -7.68 -15.67 -13.30
CA PRO A 59 -6.30 -15.27 -13.14
C PRO A 59 -6.26 -13.79 -12.76
N ILE A 60 -5.34 -13.41 -11.87
CA ILE A 60 -5.33 -12.10 -11.21
C ILE A 60 -5.41 -10.93 -12.23
N TRP A 61 -4.90 -11.13 -13.46
CA TRP A 61 -4.97 -10.16 -14.56
C TRP A 61 -6.33 -10.02 -15.26
N LYS A 62 -7.27 -10.94 -15.03
CA LYS A 62 -8.64 -10.98 -15.60
C LYS A 62 -9.72 -10.69 -14.57
N ASP A 63 -9.36 -10.64 -13.29
CA ASP A 63 -10.26 -10.27 -12.22
C ASP A 63 -10.61 -8.77 -12.31
N PRO A 64 -11.90 -8.40 -12.42
CA PRO A 64 -12.33 -7.00 -12.50
C PRO A 64 -11.86 -6.12 -11.34
N GLU A 65 -11.79 -6.67 -10.13
CA GLU A 65 -11.32 -5.97 -8.93
C GLU A 65 -9.83 -5.60 -9.07
N SER A 66 -9.02 -6.59 -9.45
CA SER A 66 -7.58 -6.41 -9.69
C SER A 66 -7.29 -5.36 -10.78
N ILE A 67 -8.09 -5.33 -11.86
CA ILE A 67 -7.97 -4.31 -12.92
C ILE A 67 -8.34 -2.92 -12.40
N SER A 68 -9.33 -2.83 -11.50
CA SER A 68 -9.72 -1.56 -10.88
C SER A 68 -8.58 -0.98 -10.06
N TYR A 69 -8.00 -1.77 -9.15
CA TYR A 69 -6.85 -1.35 -8.35
C TYR A 69 -5.64 -0.98 -9.20
N ALA A 70 -5.36 -1.74 -10.26
CA ALA A 70 -4.26 -1.43 -11.17
C ALA A 70 -4.42 -0.05 -11.82
N LYS A 71 -5.64 0.32 -12.24
CA LYS A 71 -5.92 1.66 -12.80
C LYS A 71 -5.66 2.77 -11.79
N ASP A 72 -6.05 2.57 -10.53
CA ASP A 72 -5.84 3.57 -9.49
C ASP A 72 -4.36 3.74 -9.13
N ILE A 73 -3.61 2.63 -9.05
CA ILE A 73 -2.15 2.67 -8.89
C ILE A 73 -1.50 3.41 -10.06
N ILE A 74 -1.90 3.13 -11.30
CA ILE A 74 -1.35 3.81 -12.49
C ILE A 74 -1.60 5.32 -12.43
N LYS A 75 -2.79 5.78 -12.02
CA LYS A 75 -3.07 7.23 -11.87
C LYS A 75 -2.11 7.87 -10.87
N ILE A 76 -1.90 7.24 -9.72
CA ILE A 76 -0.99 7.74 -8.68
C ILE A 76 0.44 7.76 -9.21
N LEU A 77 0.88 6.72 -9.92
CA LEU A 77 2.21 6.67 -10.53
C LEU A 77 2.42 7.77 -11.57
N ILE A 78 1.41 8.12 -12.37
CA ILE A 78 1.51 9.22 -13.33
C ILE A 78 1.74 10.55 -12.60
N VAL A 79 0.97 10.83 -11.55
CA VAL A 79 1.15 12.06 -10.75
C VAL A 79 2.53 12.08 -10.09
N ALA A 80 2.95 10.97 -9.48
CA ALA A 80 4.26 10.84 -8.88
C ALA A 80 5.38 11.03 -9.92
N ALA A 81 5.24 10.49 -11.12
CA ALA A 81 6.19 10.66 -12.21
C ALA A 81 6.29 12.12 -12.67
N ILE A 82 5.17 12.85 -12.74
CA ILE A 82 5.18 14.29 -13.06
C ILE A 82 5.95 15.05 -11.98
N ILE A 83 5.65 14.82 -10.70
CA ILE A 83 6.35 15.47 -9.58
C ILE A 83 7.85 15.15 -9.61
N ALA A 84 8.21 13.89 -9.81
CA ALA A 84 9.59 13.46 -9.93
C ALA A 84 10.29 14.15 -11.10
N LEU A 85 9.66 14.24 -12.28
CA LEU A 85 10.22 14.94 -13.42
C LEU A 85 10.46 16.43 -13.14
N LEU A 86 9.51 17.11 -12.48
CA LEU A 86 9.70 18.51 -12.08
C LEU A 86 10.86 18.65 -11.08
N TYR A 87 10.98 17.73 -10.13
CA TYR A 87 12.08 17.72 -9.17
C TYR A 87 13.44 17.53 -9.85
N PHE A 88 13.61 16.46 -10.63
CA PHE A 88 14.87 16.14 -11.31
C PHE A 88 15.25 17.14 -12.39
N LYS A 89 14.27 17.69 -13.13
CA LYS A 89 14.54 18.54 -14.29
C LYS A 89 14.60 20.03 -13.95
N ILE A 90 13.94 20.49 -12.88
CA ILE A 90 13.84 21.92 -12.55
C ILE A 90 14.52 22.20 -11.22
N ILE A 91 14.04 21.57 -10.14
CA ILE A 91 14.48 21.91 -8.78
C ILE A 91 15.95 21.55 -8.58
N GLN A 92 16.35 20.30 -8.88
CA GLN A 92 17.73 19.84 -8.71
C GLN A 92 18.77 20.64 -9.51
N PRO A 93 18.62 20.89 -10.83
CA PRO A 93 19.61 21.68 -11.57
C PRO A 93 19.62 23.15 -11.16
N SER A 94 18.48 23.71 -10.76
CA SER A 94 18.42 25.09 -10.26
C SER A 94 19.18 25.25 -8.94
N LEU A 95 19.03 24.30 -8.01
CA LEU A 95 19.79 24.27 -6.77
C LEU A 95 21.29 24.09 -7.03
N LYS A 96 21.67 23.17 -7.93
CA LYS A 96 23.08 22.94 -8.29
C LYS A 96 23.73 24.13 -9.01
N THR A 97 22.94 24.94 -9.72
CA THR A 97 23.43 26.15 -10.41
C THR A 97 23.56 27.33 -9.44
N MET A 98 22.63 27.47 -8.48
CA MET A 98 22.64 28.57 -7.50
C MET A 98 23.58 28.30 -6.31
N PHE A 99 23.76 27.04 -5.95
CA PHE A 99 24.70 26.59 -4.92
C PHE A 99 25.72 25.64 -5.56
N PRO A 100 26.68 26.17 -6.34
CA PRO A 100 27.76 25.36 -6.88
C PRO A 100 28.51 24.71 -5.70
N PRO A 101 28.70 23.38 -5.72
CA PRO A 101 29.50 22.71 -4.70
C PRO A 101 30.88 23.37 -4.64
N PRO A 102 31.44 23.63 -3.44
CA PRO A 102 32.81 24.11 -3.33
C PRO A 102 33.72 23.14 -4.08
N GLU A 103 34.58 23.66 -4.96
CA GLU A 103 35.47 22.83 -5.78
C GLU A 103 36.26 21.86 -4.87
N SER A 104 35.80 20.62 -4.82
CA SER A 104 36.60 19.54 -4.29
C SER A 104 37.67 19.27 -5.34
N ARG A 105 38.91 19.62 -4.97
CA ARG A 105 40.10 19.21 -5.70
C ARG A 105 40.02 17.69 -5.90
N GLU A 106 39.97 17.32 -7.17
CA GLU A 106 40.05 16.00 -7.80
C GLU A 106 40.07 14.76 -6.90
N GLY A 107 39.15 13.84 -7.17
CA GLY A 107 39.22 12.44 -6.74
C GLY A 107 37.91 11.72 -7.02
N GLY A 108 37.78 11.14 -8.20
CA GLY A 108 36.52 10.56 -8.68
C GLY A 108 36.10 9.26 -7.98
N ALA A 109 34.80 9.02 -7.98
CA ALA A 109 34.17 7.70 -8.11
C ALA A 109 32.66 7.88 -8.28
N ALA A 110 32.08 7.05 -9.15
CA ALA A 110 30.66 6.95 -9.41
C ALA A 110 29.89 6.21 -8.30
N GLY A 111 28.56 6.35 -8.29
CA GLY A 111 27.61 5.54 -7.51
C GLY A 111 26.86 6.38 -6.47
N GLU A 112 25.59 6.74 -6.70
CA GLU A 112 24.37 5.96 -6.43
C GLU A 112 23.84 6.11 -4.99
N GLY A 113 22.53 6.40 -4.88
CA GLY A 113 21.71 6.35 -3.66
C GLY A 113 21.87 7.61 -2.80
N GLY A 114 20.84 8.30 -2.32
CA GLY A 114 19.41 8.06 -2.14
C GLY A 114 19.06 9.01 -1.00
N GLY A 115 18.23 10.02 -1.18
CA GLY A 115 16.79 9.88 -1.01
C GLY A 115 16.27 11.02 -0.15
N LEU A 116 14.98 11.33 -0.33
CA LEU A 116 14.08 12.07 0.56
C LEU A 116 14.51 13.54 0.83
N TYR A 117 13.75 14.57 0.47
CA TYR A 117 12.51 14.97 1.12
C TYR A 117 11.72 15.96 0.22
N GLY A 118 10.40 15.79 0.21
CA GLY A 118 9.45 16.78 -0.34
C GLY A 118 9.18 17.95 0.62
N PRO A 119 8.51 19.01 0.15
CA PRO A 119 8.67 20.37 0.66
C PRO A 119 7.74 20.69 1.84
N GLY A 120 8.30 21.29 2.88
CA GLY A 120 7.56 21.97 3.94
C GLY A 120 7.93 21.47 5.34
N GLY A 121 8.88 22.16 5.97
CA GLY A 121 9.18 21.99 7.39
C GLY A 121 10.64 22.25 7.70
N GLU A 122 10.97 23.51 7.95
CA GLU A 122 12.04 24.05 8.83
C GLU A 122 13.48 23.52 8.65
N PRO A 123 14.52 24.30 9.01
CA PRO A 123 15.91 23.90 8.80
C PRO A 123 16.29 22.86 9.85
N GLY A 124 16.03 21.59 9.54
CA GLY A 124 16.67 20.45 10.18
C GLY A 124 17.99 20.18 9.48
N GLU A 125 19.09 20.43 10.18
CA GLU A 125 20.42 19.93 9.80
C GLU A 125 20.33 18.43 9.50
N GLU A 126 20.81 18.07 8.32
CA GLU A 126 20.87 16.72 7.76
C GLU A 126 21.56 15.74 8.74
N GLY A 127 20.88 14.63 9.03
CA GLY A 127 21.54 13.35 9.32
C GLY A 127 22.09 12.78 8.01
N ASP A 128 22.80 11.68 7.94
CA ASP A 128 23.10 10.57 8.84
C ASP A 128 23.99 9.66 8.00
N ASP A 129 25.03 9.06 8.56
CA ASP A 129 25.49 7.78 8.04
C ASP A 129 26.18 6.97 9.12
N GLY A 130 25.55 5.84 9.40
CA GLY A 130 25.93 4.91 10.43
C GLY A 130 27.20 4.12 10.08
N ALA A 131 27.78 3.68 11.19
CA ALA A 131 28.76 2.62 11.37
C ALA A 131 30.20 3.08 11.55
N THR A 132 30.65 2.88 12.79
CA THR A 132 32.01 2.88 13.30
C THR A 132 32.70 4.24 13.42
N ASP A 133 32.55 4.79 14.63
CA ASP A 133 33.62 5.28 15.51
C ASP A 133 33.44 6.72 16.06
N VAL A 134 33.68 6.84 17.37
CA VAL A 134 33.88 8.03 18.22
C VAL A 134 32.76 9.07 18.39
N ARG A 135 31.82 8.78 19.30
CA ARG A 135 30.85 9.76 19.89
C ARG A 135 31.48 10.85 20.80
N ILE A 136 32.81 10.95 20.87
CA ILE A 136 33.50 11.83 21.85
C ILE A 136 33.60 13.28 21.35
N ASP A 137 33.66 13.51 20.03
CA ASP A 137 33.98 14.83 19.49
C ASP A 137 32.81 15.83 19.50
N THR A 138 31.56 15.36 19.51
CA THR A 138 30.38 16.23 19.45
C THR A 138 30.15 17.03 20.73
N TYR A 139 30.47 16.46 21.91
CA TYR A 139 30.34 17.18 23.18
C TYR A 139 31.47 18.19 23.37
N ALA A 140 32.70 17.81 23.03
CA ALA A 140 33.85 18.71 23.07
C ALA A 140 33.63 19.92 22.15
N ALA A 141 33.12 19.70 20.93
CA ALA A 141 32.80 20.78 19.98
C ALA A 141 31.71 21.74 20.53
N LYS A 142 30.66 21.20 21.17
CA LYS A 142 29.61 22.01 21.80
C LYS A 142 30.13 22.85 22.97
N VAL A 143 31.03 22.29 23.77
CA VAL A 143 31.66 23.00 24.90
C VAL A 143 32.60 24.12 24.42
N GLN A 144 33.37 23.89 23.34
CA GLN A 144 34.21 24.93 22.75
C GLN A 144 33.35 26.06 22.16
N LYS A 145 32.31 25.73 21.40
CA LYS A 145 31.39 26.73 20.83
C LYS A 145 30.70 27.57 21.93
N ALA A 146 30.30 26.95 23.04
CA ALA A 146 29.75 27.67 24.18
C ALA A 146 30.78 28.59 24.86
N ARG A 147 32.05 28.15 24.96
CA ARG A 147 33.16 28.95 25.48
C ARG A 147 33.45 30.16 24.60
N ASP A 148 33.46 29.98 23.28
CA ASP A 148 33.72 31.06 22.32
C ASP A 148 32.62 32.13 22.37
N ILE A 149 31.34 31.71 22.46
CA ILE A 149 30.20 32.63 22.62
C ILE A 149 30.31 33.41 23.93
N ALA A 150 30.73 32.76 25.02
CA ALA A 150 30.92 33.42 26.30
C ALA A 150 32.09 34.42 26.31
N GLN A 151 33.12 34.20 25.50
CA GLN A 151 34.22 35.15 25.33
C GLN A 151 33.84 36.33 24.42
N ALA A 152 33.03 36.07 23.38
CA ALA A 152 32.60 37.10 22.44
C ALA A 152 31.58 38.08 23.05
N ASP A 153 30.64 37.59 23.84
CA ASP A 153 29.65 38.43 24.53
C ASP A 153 29.38 37.98 25.98
N PRO A 154 30.18 38.45 26.94
CA PRO A 154 29.99 38.09 28.34
C PRO A 154 28.73 38.72 28.95
N LYS A 155 28.20 39.81 28.40
CA LYS A 155 27.01 40.50 28.94
C LYS A 155 25.74 39.74 28.56
N ALA A 156 25.64 39.26 27.33
CA ALA A 156 24.52 38.44 26.90
C ALA A 156 24.43 37.14 27.70
N VAL A 157 25.57 36.45 27.94
CA VAL A 157 25.61 35.23 28.75
C VAL A 157 25.23 35.50 30.21
N ALA A 158 25.70 36.62 30.80
CA ALA A 158 25.31 37.01 32.15
C ALA A 158 23.81 37.27 32.29
N ASN A 159 23.16 37.85 31.27
CA ASN A 159 21.72 38.07 31.27
C ASN A 159 20.94 36.76 31.22
N ILE A 160 21.39 35.78 30.44
CA ILE A 160 20.76 34.44 30.36
C ILE A 160 20.89 33.70 31.70
N ILE A 161 22.09 33.73 32.30
CA ILE A 161 22.31 33.13 33.61
C ILE A 161 21.47 33.83 34.69
N LYS A 162 21.34 35.17 34.61
CA LYS A 162 20.48 35.95 35.50
C LYS A 162 19.01 35.59 35.33
N ASP A 163 18.56 35.35 34.11
CA ASP A 163 17.18 34.93 33.81
C ASP A 163 16.88 33.55 34.40
N TRP A 164 17.83 32.62 34.30
CA TRP A 164 17.72 31.28 34.89
C TRP A 164 17.80 31.30 36.43
N MET A 165 18.67 32.13 37.01
CA MET A 165 18.70 32.30 38.47
C MET A 165 17.47 33.05 39.00
N GLY A 166 16.99 34.06 38.26
CA GLY A 166 15.84 34.88 38.65
C GLY A 166 14.52 34.13 38.51
N SER A 167 14.37 33.26 37.51
CA SER A 167 13.18 32.41 37.35
C SER A 167 13.00 31.37 38.46
N ASN A 168 14.07 31.08 39.24
CA ASN A 168 14.03 30.15 40.37
C ASN A 168 14.02 30.85 41.74
N ALA A 169 13.90 32.18 41.77
CA ALA A 169 13.83 32.99 42.99
C ALA A 169 12.48 33.74 43.06
N ASN A 170 11.41 33.00 43.36
CA ASN A 170 10.32 33.50 44.20
C ASN A 170 10.48 32.91 45.60
#